data_AF-A0A3R7NZK5-F1
#
_entry.id   AF-A0A3R7NZK5-F1
#
_cell.length_a   1.000
_cell.length_b   1.000
_cell.length_c   1.000
_cell.angle_alpha   90.00
_cell.angle_beta   90.00
_cell.angle_gamma   90.00
#
_symmetry.space_group_name_H-M   'P 1'
#
loop_
_entity.id
_entity.type
_entity.pdbx_description
1 polymer ?
#
loop_
_entity_poly.entity_id
_entity_poly.type
_entity_poly.pdbx_seq_one_letter_code
_entity_poly.pdbx_strand_id
1 'polypeptide(L)'
;MGTESLQAVMRHLLQTRRDTCFDNNIFLESLAQGATVRAWGEVAAALVRCTAEPGHPLLYVEQDNDAECRVTQYQMPDLRQGILPAYVKFMQGAVAVGDVDLTAPRRRRVFTWDAEKLLQRANYVVRVSLVEPRGGTYILREGTLCMRSQRDTLFGSRGTVTYLNYHGAGLLRCDYDTATWLNIFGVAYRLSSEDRIVITMTLFRFRNIHIGQDCTHRMDRCLLLLEWLFGLAQGASTTAPHWSYITHHIEYIVYMVRDCPCWELFCKFVCALYTPLLRRGSISFAAQEQAATESRQDISRTTVLRILQVLAICRSPALPGEARQQVERALLSVIPRFAYGDDGGSPTAYYTVAFDVSNDSDAAAVSIAMQCLVERADMKTWWTLACIAAAILGISLADTAEELQRAAVAGIHLEHLDEMEKNRWVNMIAPALFAFDSCSTLPFLTLVLQKFESLNTPIAKAILRNKRLVTAIFGGTALRQSRRRITVIRDLLIMQAATFCGDGNLLFLMRNSVAEEAPPERQGGSGVDDAAPARAATTEGGGSGGGSSSSGVGNGGVPCRSHPGRAACVARSSSIANAIAAVETNCVWLEYCCEHYDAFLSKRFSAEEPATPRWEMPAEQPVESDSVEHDGVST
;
A
#
# COMPACT_ATOMS: atom_id res chain seq x y z
N MET A 1 -20.91 -22.13 14.18
CA MET A 1 -22.17 -22.89 14.27
C MET A 1 -22.15 -24.15 13.42
N GLY A 2 -21.15 -24.34 12.56
CA GLY A 2 -21.24 -25.32 11.48
C GLY A 2 -22.22 -24.84 10.41
N THR A 3 -21.97 -25.18 9.15
CA THR A 3 -22.80 -24.75 8.02
C THR A 3 -24.23 -25.28 8.15
N GLU A 4 -24.39 -26.53 8.60
CA GLU A 4 -25.69 -27.18 8.72
C GLU A 4 -26.60 -26.52 9.76
N SER A 5 -26.08 -26.23 10.96
CA SER A 5 -26.87 -25.57 12.02
C SER A 5 -27.27 -24.15 11.60
N LEU A 6 -26.37 -23.42 10.95
CA LEU A 6 -26.70 -22.08 10.43
C LEU A 6 -27.80 -22.16 9.37
N GLN A 7 -27.69 -23.09 8.41
CA GLN A 7 -28.72 -23.30 7.40
C GLN A 7 -30.06 -23.74 8.01
N ALA A 8 -30.06 -24.59 9.04
CA ALA A 8 -31.27 -25.01 9.73
C ALA A 8 -31.95 -23.83 10.43
N VAL A 9 -31.19 -22.98 11.15
CA VAL A 9 -31.73 -21.75 11.75
C VAL A 9 -32.26 -20.80 10.68
N MET A 10 -31.52 -20.58 9.59
CA MET A 10 -31.96 -19.69 8.52
C MET A 10 -33.25 -20.19 7.86
N ARG A 11 -33.35 -21.50 7.59
CA ARG A 11 -34.57 -22.11 7.07
C ARG A 11 -35.74 -21.92 8.02
N HIS A 12 -35.52 -22.12 9.33
CA HIS A 12 -36.55 -21.90 10.33
C HIS A 12 -36.99 -20.43 10.37
N LEU A 13 -36.05 -19.48 10.48
CA LEU A 13 -36.34 -18.05 10.52
C LEU A 13 -37.16 -17.60 9.29
N LEU A 14 -36.76 -18.03 8.09
CA LEU A 14 -37.47 -17.70 6.84
C LEU A 14 -38.86 -18.33 6.76
N GLN A 15 -39.07 -19.51 7.35
CA GLN A 15 -40.39 -20.14 7.44
C GLN A 15 -41.31 -19.41 8.44
N THR A 16 -40.79 -19.04 9.61
CA THR A 16 -41.57 -18.42 10.68
C THR A 16 -41.88 -16.95 10.42
N ARG A 17 -41.12 -16.29 9.52
CA ARG A 17 -41.23 -14.84 9.21
C ARG A 17 -41.52 -14.56 7.72
N ARG A 18 -42.15 -15.49 7.00
CA ARG A 18 -42.28 -15.52 5.54
C ARG A 18 -42.81 -14.24 4.87
N ASP A 19 -43.56 -13.41 5.60
CA ASP A 19 -44.14 -12.15 5.09
C ASP A 19 -43.99 -10.98 6.08
N THR A 20 -42.97 -11.01 6.94
CA THR A 20 -42.75 -10.00 7.98
C THR A 20 -41.30 -9.53 8.02
N CYS A 21 -41.09 -8.23 8.28
CA CYS A 21 -39.76 -7.74 8.64
C CYS A 21 -39.35 -8.28 10.01
N PHE A 22 -38.06 -8.58 10.17
CA PHE A 22 -37.46 -8.93 11.45
C PHE A 22 -36.21 -8.08 11.67
N ASP A 23 -35.93 -7.76 12.94
CA ASP A 23 -34.77 -6.97 13.34
C ASP A 23 -33.60 -7.87 13.80
N ASN A 24 -32.51 -7.25 14.23
CA ASN A 24 -31.33 -7.96 14.73
C ASN A 24 -31.66 -8.86 15.92
N ASN A 25 -32.58 -8.45 16.80
CA ASN A 25 -32.92 -9.20 18.00
C ASN A 25 -33.63 -10.51 17.62
N ILE A 26 -34.61 -10.46 16.72
CA ILE A 26 -35.33 -11.64 16.23
C ILE A 26 -34.38 -12.61 15.51
N PHE A 27 -33.43 -12.08 14.73
CA PHE A 27 -32.40 -12.89 14.08
C PHE A 27 -31.54 -13.66 15.10
N LEU A 28 -31.11 -12.97 16.15
CA LEU A 28 -30.24 -13.54 17.18
C LEU A 28 -30.97 -14.51 18.12
N GLU A 29 -32.23 -14.24 18.45
CA GLU A 29 -33.09 -15.18 19.17
C GLU A 29 -33.25 -16.49 18.39
N SER A 30 -33.44 -16.40 17.07
CA SER A 30 -33.54 -17.58 16.20
C SER A 30 -32.23 -18.38 16.18
N LEU A 31 -31.08 -17.69 16.19
CA LEU A 31 -29.76 -18.32 16.33
C LEU A 31 -29.56 -19.00 17.68
N ALA A 32 -30.10 -18.44 18.75
CA ALA A 32 -30.02 -19.01 20.10
C ALA A 32 -30.95 -20.23 20.28
N GLN A 33 -32.10 -20.27 19.60
CA GLN A 33 -33.09 -21.35 19.70
C GLN A 33 -32.66 -22.64 18.95
N GLY A 34 -31.92 -22.52 17.85
CA GLY A 34 -31.50 -23.67 17.04
C GLY A 34 -30.24 -24.41 17.52
N ALA A 35 -29.64 -24.02 18.64
CA ALA A 35 -28.35 -24.54 19.10
C ALA A 35 -28.42 -25.13 20.52
N THR A 36 -27.50 -26.04 20.85
CA THR A 36 -27.32 -26.54 22.22
C THR A 36 -27.07 -25.37 23.19
N VAL A 37 -27.94 -25.28 24.20
CA VAL A 37 -28.59 -24.04 24.69
C VAL A 37 -27.72 -23.07 25.51
N ARG A 38 -26.48 -23.39 25.91
CA ARG A 38 -25.66 -22.47 26.76
C ARG A 38 -24.52 -21.76 26.05
N ALA A 39 -23.72 -22.45 25.24
CA ALA A 39 -22.52 -21.85 24.64
C ALA A 39 -22.85 -20.79 23.56
N TRP A 40 -24.03 -20.87 22.94
CA TRP A 40 -24.42 -19.97 21.85
C TRP A 40 -25.18 -18.73 22.29
N GLY A 41 -25.87 -18.76 23.45
CA GLY A 41 -26.48 -17.55 24.01
C GLY A 41 -25.44 -16.47 24.31
N GLU A 42 -24.28 -16.87 24.83
CA GLU A 42 -23.15 -15.96 25.08
C GLU A 42 -22.54 -15.43 23.77
N VAL A 43 -22.41 -16.27 22.75
CA VAL A 43 -21.87 -15.88 21.43
C VAL A 43 -22.86 -14.98 20.68
N ALA A 44 -24.17 -15.22 20.78
CA ALA A 44 -25.20 -14.36 20.20
C ALA A 44 -25.19 -12.98 20.90
N ALA A 45 -25.12 -12.94 22.23
CA ALA A 45 -24.97 -11.69 22.98
C ALA A 45 -23.64 -10.97 22.67
N ALA A 46 -22.56 -11.71 22.40
CA ALA A 46 -21.30 -11.15 21.94
C ALA A 46 -21.44 -10.55 20.53
N LEU A 47 -22.12 -11.24 19.61
CA LEU A 47 -22.41 -10.74 18.26
C LEU A 47 -23.25 -9.45 18.31
N VAL A 48 -24.27 -9.36 19.19
CA VAL A 48 -25.02 -8.11 19.42
C VAL A 48 -24.06 -6.96 19.71
N ARG A 49 -23.18 -7.16 20.70
CA ARG A 49 -22.23 -6.12 21.13
C ARG A 49 -21.28 -5.74 20.00
N CYS A 50 -20.73 -6.72 19.28
CA CYS A 50 -19.88 -6.49 18.12
C CYS A 50 -20.60 -5.77 16.96
N THR A 51 -21.93 -5.92 16.84
CA THR A 51 -22.71 -5.17 15.85
C THR A 51 -23.12 -3.77 16.33
N ALA A 52 -23.15 -3.55 17.64
CA ALA A 52 -23.53 -2.26 18.24
C ALA A 52 -22.34 -1.30 18.38
N GLU A 53 -21.12 -1.83 18.55
CA GLU A 53 -19.90 -1.05 18.69
C GLU A 53 -19.01 -1.14 17.44
N PRO A 54 -18.53 -0.02 16.89
CA PRO A 54 -17.62 -0.05 15.76
C PRO A 54 -16.24 -0.59 16.18
N GLY A 55 -15.79 -1.66 15.54
CA GLY A 55 -14.44 -2.19 15.73
C GLY A 55 -14.39 -3.71 15.80
N HIS A 56 -13.19 -4.24 16.05
CA HIS A 56 -12.94 -5.65 16.35
C HIS A 56 -11.69 -5.74 17.25
N PRO A 57 -11.49 -6.83 18.00
CA PRO A 57 -10.32 -6.94 18.86
C PRO A 57 -9.03 -7.22 18.08
N LEU A 58 -7.95 -6.70 18.65
CA LEU A 58 -6.59 -7.14 18.41
C LEU A 58 -6.20 -8.11 19.53
N LEU A 59 -5.87 -9.36 19.18
CA LEU A 59 -5.28 -10.32 20.09
C LEU A 59 -3.76 -10.22 19.98
N TYR A 60 -3.10 -9.82 21.06
CA TYR A 60 -1.65 -9.91 21.15
C TYR A 60 -1.26 -11.22 21.84
N VAL A 61 -0.40 -11.99 21.19
CA VAL A 61 -0.03 -13.34 21.59
C VAL A 61 1.46 -13.39 21.93
N GLU A 62 1.75 -13.81 23.15
CA GLU A 62 3.10 -14.04 23.64
C GLU A 62 3.24 -15.53 23.91
N GLN A 63 4.21 -16.20 23.28
CA GLN A 63 4.42 -17.63 23.47
C GLN A 63 5.80 -17.92 24.03
N ASP A 64 5.84 -18.56 25.19
CA ASP A 64 7.08 -19.05 25.79
C ASP A 64 7.41 -20.46 25.28
N ASN A 65 8.69 -20.84 25.37
CA ASN A 65 9.21 -22.14 24.97
C ASN A 65 8.59 -23.29 25.79
N ASP A 66 8.04 -22.99 26.97
CA ASP A 66 7.42 -23.95 27.89
C ASP A 66 5.95 -24.31 27.55
N ALA A 67 5.51 -23.95 26.34
CA ALA A 67 4.16 -24.21 25.81
C ALA A 67 3.03 -23.38 26.45
N GLU A 68 3.39 -22.37 27.24
CA GLU A 68 2.45 -21.35 27.69
C GLU A 68 2.29 -20.27 26.61
N CYS A 69 1.04 -20.03 26.20
CA CYS A 69 0.67 -19.01 25.24
C CYS A 69 -0.27 -18.02 25.93
N ARG A 70 0.23 -16.81 26.21
CA ARG A 70 -0.54 -15.74 26.82
C ARG A 70 -1.19 -14.93 25.71
N VAL A 71 -2.51 -14.76 25.79
CA VAL A 71 -3.29 -14.00 24.82
C VAL A 71 -3.95 -12.84 25.54
N THR A 72 -3.64 -11.60 25.13
CA THR A 72 -4.22 -10.38 25.69
C THR A 72 -5.04 -9.65 24.62
N GLN A 73 -6.23 -9.18 24.99
CA GLN A 73 -7.14 -8.46 24.10
C GLN A 73 -6.94 -6.95 24.19
N TYR A 74 -6.84 -6.32 23.03
CA TYR A 74 -6.74 -4.87 22.85
C TYR A 74 -7.81 -4.38 21.88
N GLN A 75 -8.16 -3.10 22.00
CA GLN A 75 -8.92 -2.41 20.97
C GLN A 75 -8.04 -2.29 19.72
N MET A 76 -8.61 -2.53 18.53
CA MET A 76 -7.88 -2.29 17.29
C MET A 76 -7.44 -0.82 17.21
N PRO A 77 -6.14 -0.52 17.14
CA PRO A 77 -5.70 0.85 16.90
C PRO A 77 -6.12 1.28 15.49
N ASP A 78 -6.23 2.59 15.25
CA ASP A 78 -6.41 3.10 13.89
C ASP A 78 -5.23 2.65 13.04
N LEU A 79 -5.45 1.78 12.05
CA LEU A 79 -4.39 1.24 11.20
C LEU A 79 -3.67 2.32 10.37
N ARG A 80 -4.31 3.49 10.18
CA ARG A 80 -3.68 4.63 9.51
C ARG A 80 -2.53 5.19 10.33
N GLN A 81 -2.68 5.32 11.65
CA GLN A 81 -1.65 5.92 12.52
C GLN A 81 -0.89 4.88 13.35
N GLY A 82 -1.56 3.78 13.73
CA GLY A 82 -1.03 2.73 14.60
C GLY A 82 -0.48 3.32 15.90
N ILE A 83 0.79 3.04 16.17
CA ILE A 83 1.53 3.54 17.33
C ILE A 83 2.49 4.69 16.99
N LEU A 84 2.46 5.20 15.75
CA LEU A 84 3.31 6.31 15.32
C LEU A 84 3.18 7.55 16.22
N PRO A 85 2.00 7.95 16.73
CA PRO A 85 1.91 9.08 17.66
C PRO A 85 2.71 8.88 18.95
N ALA A 86 2.79 7.65 19.46
CA ALA A 86 3.62 7.34 20.62
C ALA A 86 5.11 7.41 20.29
N TYR A 87 5.49 6.95 19.09
CA TYR A 87 6.84 7.10 18.57
C TYR A 87 7.23 8.58 18.43
N VAL A 88 6.38 9.42 17.82
CA VAL A 88 6.60 10.87 17.70
C VAL A 88 6.79 11.53 19.08
N LYS A 89 5.96 11.19 20.07
CA LYS A 89 6.14 11.69 21.45
C LYS A 89 7.48 11.26 22.05
N PHE A 90 7.92 10.04 21.81
CA PHE A 90 9.24 9.57 22.22
C PHE A 90 10.36 10.39 21.56
N MET A 91 10.23 10.70 20.27
CA MET A 91 11.17 11.54 19.53
C MET A 91 11.26 12.96 20.09
N GLN A 92 10.11 13.55 20.43
CA GLN A 92 10.01 14.88 21.04
C GLN A 92 10.51 14.90 22.49
N GLY A 93 10.35 13.82 23.26
CA GLY A 93 10.91 13.72 24.60
C GLY A 93 12.44 13.63 24.61
N ALA A 94 13.05 13.14 23.54
CA ALA A 94 14.50 13.03 23.38
C ALA A 94 15.17 14.31 22.82
N VAL A 95 14.40 15.24 22.25
CA VAL A 95 14.87 16.51 21.67
C VAL A 95 14.20 17.66 22.41
N ALA A 96 14.96 18.49 23.12
CA ALA A 96 14.39 19.62 23.86
C ALA A 96 13.54 20.54 22.94
N VAL A 97 12.22 20.51 23.14
CA VAL A 97 11.16 21.41 22.65
C VAL A 97 11.25 21.81 21.16
N GLY A 98 10.45 21.13 20.32
CA GLY A 98 10.15 21.52 18.94
C GLY A 98 9.38 20.43 18.19
N ASP A 99 8.68 20.81 17.11
CA ASP A 99 8.11 19.86 16.13
C ASP A 99 9.20 18.88 15.65
N VAL A 100 8.83 17.62 15.38
CA VAL A 100 9.80 16.64 14.87
C VAL A 100 10.31 17.12 13.52
N ASP A 101 11.59 17.51 13.49
CA ASP A 101 12.26 17.88 12.25
C ASP A 101 12.51 16.62 11.41
N LEU A 102 11.56 16.34 10.51
CA LEU A 102 11.65 15.24 9.54
C LEU A 102 12.78 15.44 8.50
N THR A 103 13.46 16.58 8.51
CA THR A 103 14.61 16.88 7.64
C THR A 103 15.96 16.71 8.34
N ALA A 104 15.97 16.50 9.66
CA ALA A 104 17.18 16.29 10.45
C ALA A 104 17.87 14.95 10.10
N PRO A 105 19.20 14.82 10.34
CA PRO A 105 19.93 13.58 10.12
C PRO A 105 19.30 12.43 10.93
N ARG A 106 18.98 11.35 10.22
CA ARG A 106 18.42 10.14 10.82
C ARG A 106 19.46 9.54 11.78
N ARG A 107 19.01 9.23 13.00
CA ARG A 107 19.84 8.59 14.02
C ARG A 107 19.21 7.26 14.34
N ARG A 108 20.03 6.22 14.48
CA ARG A 108 19.56 4.91 14.92
C ARG A 108 18.99 5.00 16.31
N ARG A 109 17.66 4.87 16.39
CA ARG A 109 16.90 4.96 17.65
C ARG A 109 16.28 3.61 17.92
N VAL A 110 16.51 3.11 19.13
CA VAL A 110 15.81 1.92 19.63
C VAL A 110 14.53 2.41 20.28
N PHE A 111 13.40 2.09 19.67
CA PHE A 111 12.08 2.31 20.27
C PHE A 111 11.62 1.01 20.92
N THR A 112 11.32 1.04 22.22
CA THR A 112 10.84 -0.17 22.91
C THR A 112 9.35 -0.34 22.66
N TRP A 113 8.98 -1.48 22.09
CA TRP A 113 7.60 -1.88 21.89
C TRP A 113 7.08 -2.57 23.15
N ASP A 114 5.97 -2.07 23.69
CA ASP A 114 5.30 -2.60 24.89
C ASP A 114 3.78 -2.45 24.72
N ALA A 115 3.09 -3.58 24.51
CA ALA A 115 1.65 -3.63 24.28
C ALA A 115 0.85 -2.90 25.36
N GLU A 116 1.24 -3.04 26.62
CA GLU A 116 0.51 -2.48 27.78
C GLU A 116 0.58 -0.96 27.84
N LYS A 117 1.66 -0.37 27.29
CA LYS A 117 1.84 1.09 27.24
C LYS A 117 1.29 1.70 25.96
N LEU A 118 1.31 0.95 24.86
CA LEU A 118 1.02 1.47 23.52
C LEU A 118 -0.41 1.19 23.05
N LEU A 119 -1.06 0.17 23.61
CA LEU A 119 -2.39 -0.26 23.17
C LEU A 119 -3.40 -0.18 24.31
N GLN A 120 -4.65 0.11 23.96
CA GLN A 120 -5.75 0.17 24.90
C GLN A 120 -6.34 -1.24 25.09
N ARG A 121 -6.36 -1.75 26.33
CA ARG A 121 -6.99 -3.03 26.65
C ARG A 121 -8.47 -3.01 26.32
N ALA A 122 -8.98 -4.16 25.88
CA ALA A 122 -10.40 -4.36 25.63
C ALA A 122 -10.88 -5.70 26.18
N ASN A 123 -12.20 -5.84 26.34
CA ASN A 123 -12.81 -7.05 26.87
C ASN A 123 -13.94 -7.52 25.95
N TYR A 124 -13.58 -8.11 24.82
CA TYR A 124 -14.56 -8.71 23.93
C TYR A 124 -14.78 -10.18 24.30
N VAL A 125 -15.98 -10.68 24.01
CA VAL A 125 -16.22 -12.13 23.99
C VAL A 125 -15.96 -12.58 22.56
N VAL A 126 -14.83 -13.26 22.35
CA VAL A 126 -14.40 -13.69 21.02
C VAL A 126 -14.18 -15.18 20.92
N ARG A 127 -14.60 -15.73 19.78
CA ARG A 127 -14.30 -17.10 19.41
C ARG A 127 -13.05 -17.11 18.55
N VAL A 128 -12.05 -17.85 19.00
CA VAL A 128 -10.73 -17.92 18.37
C VAL A 128 -10.53 -19.35 17.86
N SER A 129 -10.32 -19.51 16.56
CA SER A 129 -9.81 -20.77 15.98
C SER A 129 -8.30 -20.83 16.19
N LEU A 130 -7.76 -22.02 16.46
CA LEU A 130 -6.32 -22.23 16.60
C LEU A 130 -5.85 -23.52 15.95
N VAL A 131 -4.56 -23.56 15.65
CA VAL A 131 -3.86 -24.74 15.17
C VAL A 131 -2.44 -24.82 15.77
N GLU A 132 -2.00 -26.03 16.11
CA GLU A 132 -0.63 -26.34 16.53
C GLU A 132 0.03 -27.25 15.48
N PRO A 133 0.85 -26.72 14.55
CA PRO A 133 1.63 -27.56 13.64
C PRO A 133 2.83 -28.18 14.36
N ARG A 134 3.08 -29.49 14.17
CA ARG A 134 4.26 -30.21 14.71
C ARG A 134 5.20 -30.64 13.58
N GLY A 135 6.48 -30.85 13.89
CA GLY A 135 7.49 -31.42 12.97
C GLY A 135 6.96 -32.62 12.17
N GLY A 136 7.08 -32.56 10.83
CA GLY A 136 6.47 -33.52 9.88
C GLY A 136 5.37 -32.87 9.01
N THR A 137 4.46 -33.68 8.45
CA THR A 137 3.31 -33.25 7.61
C THR A 137 1.99 -33.09 8.39
N TYR A 138 2.00 -33.22 9.72
CA TYR A 138 0.78 -33.37 10.52
C TYR A 138 0.44 -32.12 11.35
N ILE A 139 -0.86 -31.78 11.37
CA ILE A 139 -1.46 -30.86 12.34
C ILE A 139 -1.65 -31.62 13.65
N LEU A 140 -1.08 -31.13 14.75
CA LEU A 140 -1.15 -31.81 16.05
C LEU A 140 -2.48 -31.55 16.76
N ARG A 141 -2.98 -30.32 16.63
CA ARG A 141 -4.21 -29.88 17.27
C ARG A 141 -4.87 -28.81 16.40
N GLU A 142 -6.16 -28.97 16.18
CA GLU A 142 -7.04 -27.92 15.67
C GLU A 142 -8.17 -27.74 16.69
N GLY A 143 -8.56 -26.50 16.96
CA GLY A 143 -9.58 -26.23 17.96
C GLY A 143 -10.21 -24.87 17.85
N THR A 144 -11.30 -24.68 18.58
CA THR A 144 -11.90 -23.37 18.80
C THR A 144 -12.08 -23.13 20.29
N LEU A 145 -11.69 -21.94 20.75
CA LEU A 145 -11.89 -21.50 22.13
C LEU A 145 -12.72 -20.22 22.15
N CYS A 146 -13.36 -19.95 23.28
CA CYS A 146 -14.08 -18.70 23.51
C CYS A 146 -13.37 -17.93 24.62
N MET A 147 -12.70 -16.85 24.24
CA MET A 147 -12.12 -15.92 25.20
C MET A 147 -13.23 -15.06 25.76
N ARG A 148 -13.28 -14.97 27.09
CA ARG A 148 -14.28 -14.18 27.83
C ARG A 148 -13.67 -13.08 28.70
N SER A 149 -12.35 -13.06 28.77
CA SER A 149 -11.60 -12.17 29.64
C SER A 149 -10.61 -11.35 28.81
N GLN A 150 -10.12 -10.24 29.37
CA GLN A 150 -9.10 -9.41 28.73
C GLN A 150 -7.79 -10.18 28.49
N ARG A 151 -7.53 -11.25 29.25
CA ARG A 151 -6.30 -12.04 29.15
C ARG A 151 -6.59 -13.49 29.50
N ASP A 152 -6.30 -14.38 28.57
CA ASP A 152 -6.34 -15.82 28.82
C ASP A 152 -4.94 -16.44 28.62
N THR A 153 -4.71 -17.56 29.29
CA THR A 153 -3.53 -18.40 29.08
C THR A 153 -3.96 -19.71 28.44
N LEU A 154 -3.34 -20.04 27.32
CA LEU A 154 -3.52 -21.28 26.59
C LEU A 154 -2.30 -22.16 26.82
N PHE A 155 -2.54 -23.45 27.07
CA PHE A 155 -1.48 -24.45 27.15
C PHE A 155 -1.47 -25.25 25.86
N GLY A 156 -0.38 -25.09 25.11
CA GLY A 156 -0.10 -25.81 23.89
C GLY A 156 0.83 -27.01 24.11
N SER A 157 1.21 -27.65 23.03
CA SER A 157 2.19 -28.73 23.06
C SER A 157 3.61 -28.17 23.09
N ARG A 158 4.49 -28.74 23.93
CA ARG A 158 5.90 -28.31 24.03
C ARG A 158 6.61 -28.39 22.68
N GLY A 159 7.36 -27.34 22.35
CA GLY A 159 8.09 -27.23 21.09
C GLY A 159 7.22 -27.03 19.84
N THR A 160 5.94 -26.70 20.00
CA THR A 160 5.05 -26.34 18.89
C THR A 160 4.62 -24.89 18.99
N VAL A 161 4.35 -24.25 17.85
CA VAL A 161 3.82 -22.89 17.82
C VAL A 161 2.29 -22.92 17.79
N THR A 162 1.64 -22.05 18.55
CA THR A 162 0.18 -21.93 18.54
C THR A 162 -0.21 -20.79 17.61
N TYR A 163 -0.78 -21.11 16.46
CA TYR A 163 -1.29 -20.12 15.51
C TYR A 163 -2.79 -19.91 15.73
N LEU A 164 -3.18 -18.68 16.06
CA LEU A 164 -4.55 -18.23 16.28
C LEU A 164 -5.15 -17.61 15.01
N ASN A 165 -6.49 -17.62 14.96
CA ASN A 165 -7.30 -17.22 13.83
C ASN A 165 -7.06 -18.08 12.57
N TYR A 166 -6.95 -19.39 12.77
CA TYR A 166 -6.85 -20.37 11.69
C TYR A 166 -8.01 -20.21 10.68
N HIS A 167 -7.66 -20.22 9.39
CA HIS A 167 -8.48 -19.87 8.23
C HIS A 167 -9.06 -18.44 8.20
N GLY A 168 -8.56 -17.53 9.06
CA GLY A 168 -9.14 -16.19 9.19
C GLY A 168 -10.62 -16.20 9.59
N ALA A 169 -11.06 -17.25 10.31
CA ALA A 169 -12.46 -17.53 10.58
C ALA A 169 -13.12 -16.53 11.56
N GLY A 170 -12.32 -15.82 12.37
CA GLY A 170 -12.79 -14.85 13.34
C GLY A 170 -12.77 -13.41 12.81
N LEU A 171 -13.75 -12.60 13.23
CA LEU A 171 -13.71 -11.14 13.09
C LEU A 171 -12.79 -10.54 14.16
N LEU A 172 -11.50 -10.77 13.99
CA LEU A 172 -10.42 -10.32 14.88
C LEU A 172 -9.10 -10.26 14.11
N ARG A 173 -8.07 -9.67 14.72
CA ARG A 173 -6.70 -9.80 14.24
C ARG A 173 -5.81 -10.36 15.33
N CYS A 174 -4.79 -11.10 14.93
CA CYS A 174 -3.75 -11.57 15.83
C CYS A 174 -2.45 -10.84 15.48
N ASP A 175 -1.81 -10.27 16.48
CA ASP A 175 -0.40 -9.90 16.44
C ASP A 175 0.36 -10.78 17.44
N TYR A 176 1.61 -11.08 17.14
CA TYR A 176 2.44 -11.93 17.95
C TYR A 176 3.69 -11.15 18.38
N ASP A 177 4.33 -11.58 19.45
CA ASP A 177 5.69 -11.17 19.74
C ASP A 177 6.64 -11.57 18.59
N THR A 178 7.80 -10.93 18.53
CA THR A 178 8.73 -11.12 17.41
C THR A 178 9.24 -12.55 17.32
N ALA A 179 9.56 -13.20 18.45
CA ALA A 179 10.03 -14.57 18.46
C ALA A 179 8.97 -15.56 17.93
N THR A 180 7.72 -15.37 18.33
CA THR A 180 6.58 -16.20 17.91
C THR A 180 6.26 -15.99 16.44
N TRP A 181 6.31 -14.76 15.92
CA TRP A 181 6.20 -14.53 14.48
C TRP A 181 7.26 -15.31 13.68
N LEU A 182 8.53 -15.26 14.12
CA LEU A 182 9.61 -16.01 13.46
C LEU A 182 9.40 -17.53 13.52
N ASN A 183 8.82 -18.05 14.59
CA ASN A 183 8.45 -19.46 14.69
C ASN A 183 7.26 -19.82 13.77
N ILE A 184 6.24 -18.96 13.69
CA ILE A 184 5.11 -19.11 12.76
C ILE A 184 5.61 -19.14 11.32
N PHE A 185 6.53 -18.23 11.00
CA PHE A 185 7.20 -18.17 9.72
C PHE A 185 7.84 -19.53 9.41
N GLY A 186 8.69 -20.07 10.30
CA GLY A 186 9.34 -21.37 10.11
C GLY A 186 8.40 -22.57 9.84
N VAL A 187 7.10 -22.49 10.17
CA VAL A 187 6.11 -23.55 9.90
C VAL A 187 5.05 -23.17 8.86
N ALA A 188 5.15 -22.00 8.22
CA ALA A 188 4.07 -21.45 7.40
C ALA A 188 3.75 -22.24 6.13
N TYR A 189 4.67 -23.07 5.63
CA TYR A 189 4.40 -23.99 4.52
C TYR A 189 3.32 -25.03 4.88
N ARG A 190 3.12 -25.31 6.18
CA ARG A 190 2.08 -26.20 6.70
C ARG A 190 0.73 -25.53 6.90
N LEU A 191 0.69 -24.20 6.85
CA LEU A 191 -0.55 -23.46 6.97
C LEU A 191 -1.31 -23.47 5.63
N SER A 192 -2.61 -23.22 5.68
CA SER A 192 -3.42 -23.11 4.46
C SER A 192 -2.98 -21.91 3.61
N SER A 193 -3.36 -21.90 2.33
CA SER A 193 -3.08 -20.76 1.47
C SER A 193 -3.76 -19.48 1.97
N GLU A 194 -4.94 -19.63 2.56
CA GLU A 194 -5.75 -18.62 3.18
C GLU A 194 -5.03 -18.00 4.39
N ASP A 195 -4.43 -18.84 5.24
CA ASP A 195 -3.65 -18.36 6.40
C ASP A 195 -2.40 -17.59 5.98
N ARG A 196 -1.68 -18.06 4.95
CA ARG A 196 -0.52 -17.31 4.42
C ARG A 196 -0.93 -15.95 3.88
N ILE A 197 -2.11 -15.85 3.25
CA ILE A 197 -2.68 -14.57 2.85
C ILE A 197 -3.04 -13.74 4.10
N VAL A 198 -3.68 -14.30 5.11
CA VAL A 198 -4.03 -13.60 6.37
C VAL A 198 -2.80 -13.04 7.09
N ILE A 199 -1.72 -13.82 7.19
CA ILE A 199 -0.42 -13.38 7.74
C ILE A 199 0.11 -12.20 6.92
N THR A 200 0.14 -12.35 5.60
CA THR A 200 0.61 -11.28 4.68
C THR A 200 -0.21 -10.01 4.85
N MET A 201 -1.54 -10.12 4.85
CA MET A 201 -2.46 -9.00 5.06
C MET A 201 -2.20 -8.31 6.40
N THR A 202 -1.96 -9.09 7.45
CA THR A 202 -1.70 -8.59 8.80
C THR A 202 -0.39 -7.81 8.83
N LEU A 203 0.71 -8.36 8.33
CA LEU A 203 2.02 -7.68 8.30
C LEU A 203 1.99 -6.37 7.48
N PHE A 204 1.31 -6.33 6.33
CA PHE A 204 1.15 -5.09 5.57
C PHE A 204 0.29 -4.05 6.29
N ARG A 205 -0.84 -4.48 6.89
CA ARG A 205 -1.75 -3.57 7.61
C ARG A 205 -1.18 -3.06 8.92
N PHE A 206 -0.32 -3.85 9.56
CA PHE A 206 0.28 -3.52 10.85
C PHE A 206 1.60 -2.77 10.69
N ARG A 207 1.97 -2.31 9.50
CA ARG A 207 3.21 -1.53 9.30
C ARG A 207 3.38 -0.37 10.30
N ASN A 208 2.28 0.30 10.67
CA ASN A 208 2.28 1.42 11.62
C ASN A 208 2.19 0.98 13.10
N ILE A 209 2.02 -0.32 13.35
CA ILE A 209 2.02 -0.97 14.68
C ILE A 209 3.36 -1.69 14.91
N HIS A 210 3.94 -2.24 13.84
CA HIS A 210 5.21 -2.96 13.80
C HIS A 210 6.38 -1.99 13.75
N ILE A 211 6.54 -1.21 14.81
CA ILE A 211 7.64 -0.29 15.05
C ILE A 211 8.22 -0.62 16.41
N GLY A 212 9.54 -0.57 16.56
CA GLY A 212 10.20 -0.90 17.81
C GLY A 212 10.64 -2.35 17.96
N GLN A 213 11.35 -2.59 19.04
CA GLN A 213 11.82 -3.89 19.51
C GLN A 213 11.01 -4.30 20.73
N ASP A 214 10.47 -5.51 20.73
CA ASP A 214 9.93 -6.12 21.95
C ASP A 214 11.03 -6.85 22.75
N CYS A 215 10.69 -7.36 23.94
CA CYS A 215 11.66 -8.02 24.82
C CYS A 215 12.04 -9.44 24.39
N THR A 216 11.32 -10.02 23.42
CA THR A 216 11.45 -11.45 23.06
C THR A 216 12.57 -11.70 22.06
N HIS A 217 12.88 -10.70 21.22
CA HIS A 217 13.89 -10.84 20.18
C HIS A 217 14.53 -9.48 19.85
N ARG A 218 15.82 -9.49 19.48
CA ARG A 218 16.56 -8.26 19.13
C ARG A 218 16.23 -7.69 17.75
N MET A 219 15.25 -8.26 17.05
CA MET A 219 14.87 -7.82 15.71
C MET A 219 13.76 -6.79 15.86
N ASP A 220 13.86 -5.69 15.12
CA ASP A 220 12.79 -4.71 15.05
C ASP A 220 11.56 -5.29 14.36
N ARG A 221 10.38 -5.01 14.91
CA ARG A 221 9.09 -5.49 14.41
C ARG A 221 8.85 -5.04 12.97
N CYS A 222 9.38 -3.88 12.54
CA CYS A 222 9.25 -3.38 11.16
C CYS A 222 9.88 -4.31 10.10
N LEU A 223 10.79 -5.20 10.52
CA LEU A 223 11.50 -6.15 9.66
C LEU A 223 10.71 -7.44 9.42
N LEU A 224 9.66 -7.71 10.21
CA LEU A 224 8.84 -8.92 10.11
C LEU A 224 8.27 -9.12 8.70
N LEU A 225 7.83 -8.04 8.05
CA LEU A 225 7.33 -8.08 6.68
C LEU A 225 8.40 -8.55 5.68
N LEU A 226 9.64 -8.05 5.80
CA LEU A 226 10.72 -8.42 4.89
C LEU A 226 11.13 -9.88 5.09
N GLU A 227 11.27 -10.31 6.34
CA GLU A 227 11.60 -11.69 6.69
C GLU A 227 10.54 -12.67 6.15
N TRP A 228 9.26 -12.33 6.33
CA TRP A 228 8.15 -13.10 5.81
C TRP A 228 8.18 -13.26 4.28
N LEU A 229 8.39 -12.14 3.57
CA LEU A 229 8.41 -12.14 2.11
C LEU A 229 9.63 -12.87 1.54
N PHE A 230 10.78 -12.81 2.21
CA PHE A 230 11.93 -13.66 1.87
C PHE A 230 11.58 -15.14 1.98
N GLY A 231 10.91 -15.55 3.07
CA GLY A 231 10.47 -16.93 3.26
C GLY A 231 9.47 -17.39 2.18
N LEU A 232 8.48 -16.55 1.85
CA LEU A 232 7.51 -16.84 0.79
C LEU A 232 8.15 -17.01 -0.59
N ALA A 233 9.15 -16.17 -0.93
CA ALA A 233 9.85 -16.26 -2.20
C ALA A 233 10.61 -17.60 -2.37
N GLN A 234 11.03 -18.21 -1.26
CA GLN A 234 11.93 -19.37 -1.25
C GLN A 234 11.20 -20.71 -1.05
N GLY A 235 10.10 -20.77 -0.29
CA GLY A 235 9.61 -22.03 0.28
C GLY A 235 8.10 -22.30 0.20
N ALA A 236 7.29 -21.54 -0.54
CA ALA A 236 5.84 -21.78 -0.59
C ALA A 236 5.23 -21.61 -1.99
N SER A 237 4.27 -22.48 -2.32
CA SER A 237 3.34 -22.25 -3.44
C SER A 237 2.43 -21.06 -3.09
N THR A 238 2.84 -19.88 -3.57
CA THR A 238 2.10 -18.63 -3.44
C THR A 238 1.08 -18.56 -4.56
N THR A 239 -0.20 -18.40 -4.21
CA THR A 239 -1.31 -18.40 -5.16
C THR A 239 -1.39 -17.07 -5.92
N ALA A 240 -2.04 -17.06 -7.09
CA ALA A 240 -2.26 -15.84 -7.88
C ALA A 240 -2.88 -14.66 -7.09
N PRO A 241 -3.97 -14.82 -6.29
CA PRO A 241 -4.51 -13.71 -5.49
C PRO A 241 -3.54 -13.23 -4.41
N HIS A 242 -2.71 -14.12 -3.87
CA HIS A 242 -1.67 -13.77 -2.90
C HIS A 242 -0.60 -12.89 -3.54
N TRP A 243 -0.11 -13.25 -4.73
CA TRP A 243 0.81 -12.41 -5.50
C TRP A 243 0.20 -11.04 -5.83
N SER A 244 -1.07 -11.01 -6.26
CA SER A 244 -1.76 -9.75 -6.56
C SER A 244 -1.76 -8.81 -5.35
N TYR A 245 -2.05 -9.34 -4.15
CA TYR A 245 -2.03 -8.58 -2.91
C TYR A 245 -0.62 -8.11 -2.54
N ILE A 246 0.39 -9.00 -2.60
CA ILE A 246 1.79 -8.67 -2.32
C ILE A 246 2.26 -7.54 -3.25
N THR A 247 2.04 -7.68 -4.56
CA THR A 247 2.49 -6.72 -5.56
C THR A 247 1.84 -5.35 -5.36
N HIS A 248 0.53 -5.32 -5.09
CA HIS A 248 -0.17 -4.08 -4.82
C HIS A 248 0.43 -3.31 -3.64
N HIS A 249 0.75 -3.99 -2.53
CA HIS A 249 1.30 -3.34 -1.36
C HIS A 249 2.80 -3.06 -1.44
N ILE A 250 3.58 -3.94 -2.08
CA ILE A 250 5.00 -3.70 -2.34
C ILE A 250 5.20 -2.48 -3.23
N GLU A 251 4.34 -2.31 -4.25
CA GLU A 251 4.38 -1.12 -5.09
C GLU A 251 4.36 0.17 -4.24
N TYR A 252 3.43 0.28 -3.28
CA TYR A 252 3.37 1.45 -2.39
C TYR A 252 4.64 1.65 -1.57
N ILE A 253 5.23 0.58 -1.03
CA ILE A 253 6.46 0.68 -0.25
C ILE A 253 7.63 1.09 -1.13
N VAL A 254 7.74 0.56 -2.35
CA VAL A 254 8.77 0.96 -3.33
C VAL A 254 8.73 2.47 -3.58
N TYR A 255 7.54 3.05 -3.80
CA TYR A 255 7.43 4.50 -3.97
C TYR A 255 7.84 5.27 -2.72
N MET A 256 7.44 4.79 -1.54
CA MET A 256 7.78 5.43 -0.25
C MET A 256 9.30 5.43 -0.01
N VAL A 257 9.99 4.30 -0.21
CA VAL A 257 11.43 4.18 0.10
C VAL A 257 12.37 4.77 -0.96
N ARG A 258 11.85 5.28 -2.08
CA ARG A 258 12.64 5.69 -3.26
C ARG A 258 13.75 6.69 -2.95
N ASP A 259 13.46 7.61 -2.04
CA ASP A 259 14.38 8.68 -1.66
C ASP A 259 15.06 8.42 -0.31
N CYS A 260 14.96 7.20 0.20
CA CYS A 260 15.68 6.74 1.39
C CYS A 260 17.06 6.15 1.03
N PRO A 261 18.04 6.19 1.95
CA PRO A 261 19.32 5.52 1.79
C PRO A 261 19.21 4.02 1.44
N CYS A 262 18.21 3.32 2.01
CA CYS A 262 17.97 1.89 1.78
C CYS A 262 17.44 1.54 0.38
N TRP A 263 17.17 2.53 -0.49
CA TRP A 263 16.48 2.35 -1.78
C TRP A 263 17.08 1.26 -2.65
N GLU A 264 18.40 1.29 -2.85
CA GLU A 264 19.10 0.35 -3.74
C GLU A 264 19.01 -1.10 -3.23
N LEU A 265 19.16 -1.29 -1.92
CA LEU A 265 19.01 -2.61 -1.29
C LEU A 265 17.57 -3.09 -1.32
N PHE A 266 16.62 -2.19 -1.12
CA PHE A 266 15.19 -2.51 -1.20
C PHE A 266 14.80 -2.92 -2.63
N CYS A 267 15.33 -2.24 -3.66
CA CYS A 267 15.14 -2.63 -5.06
C CYS A 267 15.70 -4.03 -5.34
N LYS A 268 16.91 -4.34 -4.83
CA LYS A 268 17.49 -5.69 -4.93
C LYS A 268 16.60 -6.74 -4.27
N PHE A 269 16.05 -6.43 -3.09
CA PHE A 269 15.08 -7.29 -2.41
C PHE A 269 13.82 -7.54 -3.25
N VAL A 270 13.20 -6.50 -3.79
CA VAL A 270 12.02 -6.65 -4.65
C VAL A 270 12.32 -7.45 -5.92
N CYS A 271 13.51 -7.26 -6.52
CA CYS A 271 13.95 -8.08 -7.65
C CYS A 271 14.13 -9.55 -7.25
N ALA A 272 14.73 -9.82 -6.09
CA ALA A 272 14.91 -11.18 -5.56
C ALA A 272 13.56 -11.86 -5.27
N LEU A 273 12.58 -11.12 -4.71
CA LEU A 273 11.23 -11.60 -4.42
C LEU A 273 10.53 -12.20 -5.65
N TYR A 274 10.65 -11.54 -6.82
CA TYR A 274 10.00 -12.00 -8.06
C TYR A 274 10.89 -12.83 -8.98
N THR A 275 12.18 -13.01 -8.65
CA THR A 275 13.11 -13.81 -9.46
C THR A 275 12.62 -15.23 -9.74
N PRO A 276 12.01 -15.98 -8.79
CA PRO A 276 11.48 -17.31 -9.06
C PRO A 276 10.41 -17.32 -10.17
N LEU A 277 9.55 -16.30 -10.23
CA LEU A 277 8.51 -16.19 -11.26
C LEU A 277 9.11 -15.85 -12.63
N LEU A 278 10.13 -14.98 -12.68
CA LEU A 278 10.86 -14.66 -13.91
C LEU A 278 11.54 -15.91 -14.49
N ARG A 279 12.23 -16.68 -13.64
CA ARG A 279 12.96 -17.90 -14.06
C ARG A 279 12.04 -19.00 -14.61
N ARG A 280 10.81 -19.08 -14.10
CA ARG A 280 9.78 -20.02 -14.58
C ARG A 280 9.07 -19.54 -15.86
N GLY A 281 9.33 -18.31 -16.32
CA GLY A 281 8.64 -17.71 -17.45
C GLY A 281 7.19 -17.29 -17.14
N SER A 282 6.77 -17.31 -15.88
CA SER A 282 5.40 -16.97 -15.46
C SER A 282 5.10 -15.47 -15.52
N ILE A 283 6.14 -14.63 -15.60
CA ILE A 283 6.02 -13.19 -15.76
C ILE A 283 6.95 -12.72 -16.89
N SER A 284 6.35 -12.21 -17.96
CA SER A 284 7.03 -11.58 -19.10
C SER A 284 6.07 -10.63 -19.81
N PHE A 285 6.60 -9.70 -20.61
CA PHE A 285 5.76 -8.87 -21.46
C PHE A 285 5.00 -9.70 -22.50
N ALA A 286 5.56 -10.83 -22.95
CA ALA A 286 4.94 -11.75 -23.90
C ALA A 286 3.98 -12.78 -23.26
N ALA A 287 3.91 -12.89 -21.93
CA ALA A 287 3.03 -13.85 -21.25
C ALA A 287 1.55 -13.59 -21.62
N GLN A 288 0.96 -14.54 -22.34
CA GLN A 288 -0.48 -14.59 -22.64
C GLN A 288 -1.19 -15.40 -21.55
N GLU A 289 -2.45 -15.04 -21.26
CA GLU A 289 -3.31 -15.91 -20.45
C GLU A 289 -3.55 -17.20 -21.22
N GLN A 290 -2.95 -18.30 -20.76
CA GLN A 290 -3.31 -19.62 -21.28
C GLN A 290 -4.73 -19.94 -20.81
N ALA A 291 -5.55 -20.48 -21.73
CA ALA A 291 -6.91 -20.90 -21.39
C ALA A 291 -6.82 -21.89 -20.22
N ALA A 292 -7.51 -21.56 -19.13
CA ALA A 292 -7.44 -22.24 -17.84
C ALA A 292 -7.61 -23.76 -17.97
N THR A 293 -6.51 -24.49 -18.03
CA THR A 293 -6.45 -25.86 -17.53
C THR A 293 -6.28 -25.77 -16.02
N GLU A 294 -7.02 -26.60 -15.28
CA GLU A 294 -7.33 -26.56 -13.83
C GLU A 294 -6.14 -26.51 -12.83
N SER A 295 -4.92 -26.20 -13.26
CA SER A 295 -3.79 -25.96 -12.38
C SER A 295 -3.83 -24.52 -11.82
N ARG A 296 -3.99 -24.40 -10.50
CA ARG A 296 -4.13 -23.16 -9.69
C ARG A 296 -2.94 -22.16 -9.75
N GLN A 297 -2.09 -22.16 -10.79
CA GLN A 297 -0.84 -21.39 -10.83
C GLN A 297 -0.80 -20.23 -11.82
N ASP A 298 -1.82 -20.05 -12.67
CA ASP A 298 -1.79 -18.96 -13.66
C ASP A 298 -2.06 -17.59 -13.00
N ILE A 299 -1.05 -16.73 -13.05
CA ILE A 299 -1.13 -15.34 -12.58
C ILE A 299 -1.81 -14.52 -13.68
N SER A 300 -2.95 -13.88 -13.35
CA SER A 300 -3.69 -13.00 -14.27
C SER A 300 -2.78 -11.99 -14.99
N ARG A 301 -3.07 -11.65 -16.25
CA ARG A 301 -2.27 -10.69 -17.03
C ARG A 301 -2.11 -9.34 -16.32
N THR A 302 -3.16 -8.85 -15.67
CA THR A 302 -3.11 -7.60 -14.89
C THR A 302 -2.09 -7.67 -13.75
N THR A 303 -2.00 -8.79 -13.05
CA THR A 303 -1.01 -8.99 -11.97
C THR A 303 0.40 -9.10 -12.55
N VAL A 304 0.59 -9.79 -13.68
CA VAL A 304 1.87 -9.84 -14.39
C VAL A 304 2.35 -8.43 -14.74
N LEU A 305 1.50 -7.61 -15.37
CA LEU A 305 1.83 -6.24 -15.74
C LEU A 305 2.18 -5.37 -14.51
N ARG A 306 1.48 -5.54 -13.38
CA ARG A 306 1.84 -4.84 -12.13
C ARG A 306 3.19 -5.27 -11.58
N ILE A 307 3.52 -6.56 -11.65
CA ILE A 307 4.84 -7.06 -11.24
C ILE A 307 5.93 -6.44 -12.13
N LEU A 308 5.73 -6.45 -13.46
CA LEU A 308 6.65 -5.82 -14.41
C LEU A 308 6.81 -4.32 -14.17
N GLN A 309 5.73 -3.61 -13.85
CA GLN A 309 5.76 -2.19 -13.48
C GLN A 309 6.62 -1.93 -12.24
N VAL A 310 6.47 -2.75 -11.18
CA VAL A 310 7.27 -2.65 -9.97
C VAL A 310 8.75 -2.95 -10.27
N LEU A 311 9.01 -4.01 -11.03
CA LEU A 311 10.38 -4.39 -11.43
C LEU A 311 11.05 -3.33 -12.33
N ALA A 312 10.29 -2.64 -13.19
CA ALA A 312 10.77 -1.53 -14.00
C ALA A 312 11.23 -0.37 -13.13
N ILE A 313 10.44 0.01 -12.12
CA ILE A 313 10.77 1.06 -11.15
C ILE A 313 12.00 0.68 -10.31
N CYS A 314 12.08 -0.59 -9.89
CA CYS A 314 13.24 -1.14 -9.18
C CYS A 314 14.47 -1.40 -10.08
N ARG A 315 14.43 -1.00 -11.37
CA ARG A 315 15.52 -1.17 -12.33
C ARG A 315 16.01 -2.61 -12.42
N SER A 316 15.10 -3.58 -12.44
CA SER A 316 15.42 -5.01 -12.55
C SER A 316 16.24 -5.31 -13.81
N PRO A 317 17.42 -5.96 -13.69
CA PRO A 317 18.30 -6.25 -14.83
C PRO A 317 17.71 -7.24 -15.84
N ALA A 318 16.64 -7.95 -15.49
CA ALA A 318 16.03 -8.95 -16.36
C ALA A 318 15.14 -8.37 -17.48
N LEU A 319 14.65 -7.13 -17.33
CA LEU A 319 13.63 -6.54 -18.21
C LEU A 319 14.12 -5.82 -19.48
N PRO A 320 15.31 -5.17 -19.54
CA PRO A 320 15.62 -4.25 -20.64
C PRO A 320 15.56 -4.84 -22.05
N GLY A 321 15.94 -6.11 -22.21
CA GLY A 321 15.89 -6.79 -23.51
C GLY A 321 14.47 -6.89 -24.04
N GLU A 322 13.56 -7.42 -23.22
CA GLU A 322 12.15 -7.58 -23.58
C GLU A 322 11.43 -6.22 -23.68
N ALA A 323 11.75 -5.27 -22.78
CA ALA A 323 11.21 -3.92 -22.82
C ALA A 323 11.57 -3.20 -24.14
N ARG A 324 12.81 -3.33 -24.62
CA ARG A 324 13.24 -2.76 -25.90
C ARG A 324 12.44 -3.32 -27.07
N GLN A 325 12.23 -4.64 -27.10
CA GLN A 325 11.40 -5.28 -28.12
C GLN A 325 9.98 -4.74 -28.11
N GLN A 326 9.35 -4.59 -26.93
CA GLN A 326 8.00 -4.04 -26.84
C GLN A 326 7.92 -2.58 -27.32
N VAL A 327 8.91 -1.75 -26.98
CA VAL A 327 8.95 -0.36 -27.44
C VAL A 327 9.17 -0.28 -28.95
N GLU A 328 10.11 -1.05 -29.50
CA GLU A 328 10.33 -1.11 -30.95
C GLU A 328 9.08 -1.58 -31.69
N ARG A 329 8.40 -2.63 -31.19
CA ARG A 329 7.12 -3.12 -31.73
C ARG A 329 6.08 -2.01 -31.85
N ALA A 330 5.94 -1.20 -30.81
CA ALA A 330 5.01 -0.08 -30.81
C ALA A 330 5.46 1.06 -31.73
N LEU A 331 6.75 1.43 -31.70
CA LEU A 331 7.31 2.51 -32.51
C LEU A 331 7.18 2.26 -34.01
N LEU A 332 7.19 1.00 -34.46
CA LEU A 332 6.98 0.65 -35.87
C LEU A 332 5.65 1.17 -36.44
N SER A 333 4.61 1.32 -35.60
CA SER A 333 3.31 1.84 -36.06
C SER A 333 3.33 3.34 -36.36
N VAL A 334 4.24 4.11 -35.75
CA VAL A 334 4.32 5.58 -35.90
C VAL A 334 5.62 6.06 -36.54
N ILE A 335 6.64 5.22 -36.61
CA ILE A 335 7.93 5.48 -37.26
C ILE A 335 8.34 4.21 -38.04
N PRO A 336 7.77 3.98 -39.24
CA PRO A 336 8.02 2.77 -40.02
C PRO A 336 9.49 2.57 -40.41
N ARG A 337 10.28 3.65 -40.44
CA ARG A 337 11.73 3.60 -40.69
C ARG A 337 12.50 2.80 -39.61
N PHE A 338 11.93 2.57 -38.43
CA PHE A 338 12.53 1.65 -37.44
C PHE A 338 12.61 0.19 -37.93
N ALA A 339 11.82 -0.21 -38.95
CA ALA A 339 11.88 -1.54 -39.55
C ALA A 339 13.17 -1.79 -40.35
N TYR A 340 13.83 -0.71 -40.77
CA TYR A 340 15.01 -0.71 -41.63
C TYR A 340 16.12 0.05 -40.91
N GLY A 341 16.79 -0.58 -39.95
CA GLY A 341 17.96 0.04 -39.31
C GLY A 341 19.03 0.41 -40.35
N ASP A 342 19.84 1.45 -40.05
CA ASP A 342 20.97 1.91 -40.88
C ASP A 342 22.00 0.81 -41.23
N ASP A 343 21.91 -0.37 -40.61
CA ASP A 343 22.78 -1.54 -40.85
C ASP A 343 22.20 -2.60 -41.81
N GLY A 344 21.09 -2.34 -42.51
CA GLY A 344 20.61 -3.23 -43.59
C GLY A 344 20.20 -4.65 -43.16
N GLY A 345 19.98 -4.88 -41.86
CA GLY A 345 19.44 -6.12 -41.32
C GLY A 345 17.95 -6.24 -41.62
N SER A 346 17.54 -7.41 -42.16
CA SER A 346 16.14 -7.82 -42.37
C SER A 346 15.23 -7.42 -41.19
N PRO A 347 13.96 -7.05 -41.44
CA PRO A 347 12.98 -6.85 -40.37
C PRO A 347 13.04 -8.06 -39.44
N THR A 348 13.20 -7.82 -38.14
CA THR A 348 13.22 -8.87 -37.13
C THR A 348 11.95 -9.69 -37.27
N ALA A 349 12.10 -10.93 -37.74
CA ALA A 349 11.04 -11.91 -37.97
C ALA A 349 10.33 -12.39 -36.68
N TYR A 350 10.34 -11.58 -35.62
CA TYR A 350 9.96 -11.94 -34.26
C TYR A 350 8.59 -11.40 -33.82
N TYR A 351 7.97 -10.47 -34.55
CA TYR A 351 6.63 -9.97 -34.21
C TYR A 351 5.57 -10.70 -35.02
N THR A 352 5.03 -11.78 -34.47
CA THR A 352 3.89 -12.51 -35.05
C THR A 352 2.57 -11.76 -34.90
N VAL A 353 2.51 -10.74 -34.02
CA VAL A 353 1.31 -9.94 -33.73
C VAL A 353 1.63 -8.45 -33.78
N ALA A 354 0.89 -7.70 -34.59
CA ALA A 354 0.99 -6.24 -34.67
C ALA A 354 0.58 -5.58 -33.34
N PHE A 355 1.21 -4.46 -32.99
CA PHE A 355 0.81 -3.66 -31.83
C PHE A 355 -0.54 -2.98 -32.09
N ASP A 356 -1.44 -3.07 -31.11
CA ASP A 356 -2.72 -2.37 -31.11
C ASP A 356 -2.81 -1.41 -29.92
N VAL A 357 -2.78 -0.10 -30.22
CA VAL A 357 -2.90 0.96 -29.20
C VAL A 357 -4.27 0.98 -28.53
N SER A 358 -5.30 0.40 -29.17
CA SER A 358 -6.64 0.32 -28.62
C SER A 358 -6.83 -0.83 -27.63
N ASN A 359 -5.88 -1.78 -27.60
CA ASN A 359 -5.86 -2.86 -26.63
C ASN A 359 -5.17 -2.41 -25.33
N ASP A 360 -5.94 -2.37 -24.24
CA ASP A 360 -5.45 -1.87 -22.94
C ASP A 360 -4.27 -2.66 -22.37
N SER A 361 -4.17 -3.97 -22.63
CA SER A 361 -3.04 -4.80 -22.19
C SER A 361 -1.78 -4.48 -22.97
N ASP A 362 -1.90 -4.28 -24.29
CA ASP A 362 -0.77 -3.91 -25.15
C ASP A 362 -0.28 -2.49 -24.82
N ALA A 363 -1.19 -1.53 -24.67
CA ALA A 363 -0.86 -0.16 -24.28
C ALA A 363 -0.19 -0.11 -22.89
N ALA A 364 -0.70 -0.86 -21.90
CA ALA A 364 -0.10 -0.94 -20.58
C ALA A 364 1.29 -1.58 -20.61
N ALA A 365 1.46 -2.71 -21.33
CA ALA A 365 2.74 -3.39 -21.49
C ALA A 365 3.80 -2.46 -22.10
N VAL A 366 3.44 -1.75 -23.16
CA VAL A 366 4.33 -0.80 -23.84
C VAL A 366 4.63 0.40 -22.96
N SER A 367 3.65 0.95 -22.24
CA SER A 367 3.88 2.05 -21.28
C SER A 367 4.90 1.65 -20.19
N ILE A 368 4.75 0.45 -19.62
CA ILE A 368 5.69 -0.11 -18.64
C ILE A 368 7.08 -0.28 -19.26
N ALA A 369 7.16 -0.80 -20.49
CA ALA A 369 8.41 -1.01 -21.20
C ALA A 369 9.15 0.32 -21.48
N MET A 370 8.43 1.34 -21.97
CA MET A 370 8.95 2.69 -22.16
C MET A 370 9.50 3.24 -20.84
N GLN A 371 8.74 3.11 -19.75
CA GLN A 371 9.19 3.55 -18.43
C GLN A 371 10.42 2.78 -17.96
N CYS A 372 10.48 1.46 -18.17
CA CYS A 372 11.63 0.63 -17.81
C CYS A 372 12.94 1.11 -18.46
N LEU A 373 12.90 1.51 -19.73
CA LEU A 373 14.08 2.03 -20.43
C LEU A 373 14.45 3.43 -19.92
N VAL A 374 13.46 4.31 -19.73
CA VAL A 374 13.70 5.69 -19.28
C VAL A 374 14.19 5.76 -17.83
N GLU A 375 13.70 4.92 -16.92
CA GLU A 375 14.18 4.86 -15.51
C GLU A 375 15.65 4.43 -15.41
N ARG A 376 16.20 3.86 -16.49
CA ARG A 376 17.63 3.52 -16.66
C ARG A 376 18.43 4.61 -17.38
N ALA A 377 17.86 5.79 -17.53
CA ALA A 377 18.41 6.92 -18.24
C ALA A 377 18.71 6.65 -19.73
N ASP A 378 17.90 5.81 -20.41
CA ASP A 378 17.99 5.66 -21.86
C ASP A 378 17.48 6.93 -22.56
N MET A 379 18.43 7.83 -22.80
CA MET A 379 18.15 9.12 -23.42
C MET A 379 17.72 8.99 -24.88
N LYS A 380 18.13 7.94 -25.61
CA LYS A 380 17.71 7.73 -27.01
C LYS A 380 16.22 7.42 -27.05
N THR A 381 15.79 6.50 -26.19
CA THR A 381 14.38 6.16 -26.04
C THR A 381 13.59 7.39 -25.59
N TRP A 382 14.02 8.07 -24.52
CA TRP A 382 13.33 9.26 -24.03
C TRP A 382 13.14 10.34 -25.10
N TRP A 383 14.20 10.68 -25.86
CA TRP A 383 14.14 11.69 -26.92
C TRP A 383 13.17 11.31 -28.05
N THR A 384 13.15 10.02 -28.42
CA THR A 384 12.21 9.51 -29.43
C THR A 384 10.77 9.69 -28.96
N LEU A 385 10.48 9.32 -27.71
CA LEU A 385 9.16 9.51 -27.11
C LEU A 385 8.79 10.99 -26.99
N ALA A 386 9.75 11.86 -26.67
CA ALA A 386 9.55 13.31 -26.60
C ALA A 386 9.19 13.89 -27.97
N CYS A 387 9.84 13.43 -29.04
CA CYS A 387 9.52 13.82 -30.40
C CYS A 387 8.08 13.45 -30.80
N ILE A 388 7.65 12.23 -30.46
CA ILE A 388 6.27 11.77 -30.73
C ILE A 388 5.26 12.60 -29.93
N ALA A 389 5.48 12.77 -28.63
CA ALA A 389 4.57 13.55 -27.79
C ALA A 389 4.48 15.01 -28.23
N ALA A 390 5.60 15.63 -28.62
CA ALA A 390 5.62 16.99 -29.13
C ALA A 390 4.86 17.13 -30.45
N ALA A 391 5.02 16.17 -31.37
CA ALA A 391 4.29 16.14 -32.63
C ALA A 391 2.77 15.98 -32.44
N ILE A 392 2.33 15.13 -31.49
CA ILE A 392 0.91 14.97 -31.16
C ILE A 392 0.35 16.23 -30.48
N LEU A 393 1.08 16.82 -29.53
CA LEU A 393 0.60 17.93 -28.69
C LEU A 393 0.82 19.32 -29.32
N GLY A 394 1.47 19.39 -30.48
CA GLY A 394 1.85 20.63 -31.15
C GLY A 394 2.81 21.49 -30.32
N ILE A 395 3.83 20.87 -29.72
CA ILE A 395 4.85 21.56 -28.91
C ILE A 395 6.14 21.68 -29.73
N SER A 396 6.74 22.87 -29.74
CA SER A 396 8.05 23.07 -30.37
C SER A 396 9.16 22.39 -29.57
N LEU A 397 10.06 21.70 -30.26
CA LEU A 397 11.25 21.08 -29.67
C LEU A 397 12.53 21.90 -29.87
N ALA A 398 12.47 23.05 -30.55
CA ALA A 398 13.68 23.79 -30.97
C ALA A 398 14.65 24.04 -29.81
N ASP A 399 14.16 24.65 -28.72
CA ASP A 399 14.96 24.98 -27.54
C ASP A 399 15.50 23.72 -26.85
N THR A 400 14.69 22.66 -26.76
CA THR A 400 15.08 21.39 -26.12
C THR A 400 16.08 20.60 -26.98
N ALA A 401 15.94 20.66 -28.30
CA ALA A 401 16.84 20.05 -29.27
C ALA A 401 18.22 20.72 -29.26
N GLU A 402 18.23 22.06 -29.17
CA GLU A 402 19.45 22.84 -29.01
C GLU A 402 20.15 22.51 -27.69
N GLU A 403 19.42 22.54 -26.57
CA GLU A 403 19.98 22.26 -25.24
C GLU A 403 20.57 20.85 -25.15
N LEU A 404 19.90 19.86 -25.75
CA LEU A 404 20.34 18.46 -25.74
C LEU A 404 21.31 18.12 -26.88
N GLN A 405 21.62 19.06 -27.77
CA GLN A 405 22.43 18.87 -28.97
C GLN A 405 21.97 17.68 -29.83
N ARG A 406 20.66 17.60 -30.09
CA ARG A 406 20.04 16.49 -30.83
C ARG A 406 19.16 16.96 -31.97
N ALA A 407 19.23 16.25 -33.09
CA ALA A 407 18.30 16.44 -34.19
C ALA A 407 16.92 15.84 -33.85
N ALA A 408 15.87 16.45 -34.39
CA ALA A 408 14.53 15.88 -34.34
C ALA A 408 14.49 14.51 -35.05
N VAL A 409 13.71 13.59 -34.52
CA VAL A 409 13.53 12.27 -35.15
C VAL A 409 12.73 12.44 -36.45
N ALA A 410 13.34 12.06 -37.57
CA ALA A 410 12.70 12.12 -38.88
C ALA A 410 11.74 10.94 -39.11
N GLY A 411 10.69 11.17 -39.92
CA GLY A 411 9.79 10.08 -40.34
C GLY A 411 8.78 9.65 -39.28
N ILE A 412 8.32 10.57 -38.43
CA ILE A 412 7.17 10.33 -37.55
C ILE A 412 5.88 10.52 -38.37
N HIS A 413 5.09 9.46 -38.54
CA HIS A 413 3.87 9.44 -39.32
C HIS A 413 2.66 9.31 -38.39
N LEU A 414 2.01 10.42 -38.08
CA LEU A 414 0.83 10.48 -37.17
C LEU A 414 -0.49 10.71 -37.90
N GLU A 415 -0.47 10.88 -39.23
CA GLU A 415 -1.64 11.24 -40.04
C GLU A 415 -2.72 10.16 -40.06
N HIS A 416 -2.35 8.89 -39.84
CA HIS A 416 -3.27 7.77 -39.82
C HIS A 416 -3.98 7.58 -38.48
N LEU A 417 -3.51 8.26 -37.41
CA LEU A 417 -4.07 8.13 -36.08
C LEU A 417 -5.22 9.12 -35.89
N ASP A 418 -6.34 8.65 -35.36
CA ASP A 418 -7.42 9.54 -34.94
C ASP A 418 -7.09 10.27 -33.61
N GLU A 419 -7.96 11.20 -33.19
CA GLU A 419 -7.74 11.96 -31.95
C GLU A 419 -7.81 11.07 -30.68
N MET A 420 -8.56 9.97 -30.71
CA MET A 420 -8.62 9.03 -29.59
C MET A 420 -7.31 8.25 -29.45
N GLU A 421 -6.78 7.77 -30.57
CA GLU A 421 -5.51 7.05 -30.65
C GLU A 421 -4.34 7.96 -30.29
N LYS A 422 -4.33 9.20 -30.77
CA LYS A 422 -3.35 10.22 -30.35
C LYS A 422 -3.37 10.45 -28.83
N ASN A 423 -4.57 10.57 -28.24
CA ASN A 423 -4.71 10.71 -26.79
C ASN A 423 -4.24 9.46 -26.04
N ARG A 424 -4.48 8.25 -26.57
CA ARG A 424 -3.96 7.01 -25.99
C ARG A 424 -2.44 6.94 -26.06
N TRP A 425 -1.83 7.32 -27.18
CA TRP A 425 -0.38 7.45 -27.34
C TRP A 425 0.24 8.40 -26.32
N VAL A 426 -0.35 9.60 -26.15
CA VAL A 426 0.10 10.57 -25.16
C VAL A 426 0.04 9.99 -23.74
N ASN A 427 -1.07 9.33 -23.38
CA ASN A 427 -1.23 8.71 -22.06
C ASN A 427 -0.28 7.51 -21.85
N MET A 428 0.05 6.77 -22.89
CA MET A 428 1.00 5.65 -22.86
C MET A 428 2.45 6.15 -22.67
N ILE A 429 2.81 7.23 -23.35
CA ILE A 429 4.16 7.83 -23.33
C ILE A 429 4.42 8.65 -22.05
N ALA A 430 3.41 9.38 -21.57
CA ALA A 430 3.57 10.38 -20.51
C ALA A 430 4.22 9.86 -19.22
N PRO A 431 3.91 8.66 -18.69
CA PRO A 431 4.58 8.11 -17.52
C PRO A 431 6.10 7.99 -17.69
N ALA A 432 6.56 7.58 -18.88
CA ALA A 432 7.98 7.49 -19.18
C ALA A 432 8.59 8.89 -19.30
N LEU A 433 7.95 9.82 -20.02
CA LEU A 433 8.46 11.19 -20.16
C LEU A 433 8.65 11.88 -18.81
N PHE A 434 7.60 11.88 -17.98
CA PHE A 434 7.62 12.56 -16.70
C PHE A 434 8.54 11.90 -15.68
N ALA A 435 8.85 10.61 -15.80
CA ALA A 435 9.78 9.93 -14.89
C ALA A 435 11.25 10.35 -15.08
N PHE A 436 11.61 10.96 -16.21
CA PHE A 436 13.00 11.34 -16.50
C PHE A 436 13.40 12.62 -15.75
N ASP A 437 14.24 12.47 -14.72
CA ASP A 437 14.65 13.56 -13.85
C ASP A 437 15.93 14.25 -14.36
N SER A 438 15.77 15.22 -15.27
CA SER A 438 16.87 16.03 -15.81
C SER A 438 16.51 17.52 -15.93
N CYS A 439 17.48 18.40 -15.63
CA CYS A 439 17.30 19.86 -15.64
C CYS A 439 16.99 20.33 -17.05
N SER A 440 17.73 19.80 -18.02
CA SER A 440 17.60 20.14 -19.43
C SER A 440 16.31 19.67 -20.09
N THR A 441 15.52 18.86 -19.38
CA THR A 441 14.20 18.42 -19.86
C THR A 441 13.06 19.15 -19.17
N LEU A 442 13.33 19.88 -18.08
CA LEU A 442 12.32 20.51 -17.25
C LEU A 442 11.44 21.54 -18.01
N PRO A 443 11.99 22.42 -18.86
CA PRO A 443 11.16 23.35 -19.64
C PRO A 443 10.17 22.61 -20.54
N PHE A 444 10.64 21.58 -21.24
CA PHE A 444 9.80 20.75 -22.10
C PHE A 444 8.70 20.01 -21.32
N LEU A 445 9.06 19.33 -20.23
CA LEU A 445 8.09 18.61 -19.39
C LEU A 445 7.02 19.54 -18.83
N THR A 446 7.38 20.79 -18.52
CA THR A 446 6.44 21.81 -18.06
C THR A 446 5.42 22.18 -19.16
N LEU A 447 5.87 22.33 -20.41
CA LEU A 447 4.98 22.58 -21.55
C LEU A 447 4.06 21.39 -21.82
N VAL A 448 4.57 20.17 -21.73
CA VAL A 448 3.76 18.94 -21.87
C VAL A 448 2.69 18.88 -20.78
N LEU A 449 3.05 19.13 -19.52
CA LEU A 449 2.12 19.11 -18.40
C LEU A 449 0.95 20.10 -18.56
N GLN A 450 1.20 21.28 -19.15
CA GLN A 450 0.17 22.29 -19.40
C GLN A 450 -0.91 21.85 -20.41
N LYS A 451 -0.64 20.80 -21.19
CA LYS A 451 -1.59 20.19 -22.13
C LYS A 451 -2.54 19.19 -21.46
N PHE A 452 -2.26 18.74 -20.25
CA PHE A 452 -3.14 17.83 -19.52
C PHE A 452 -4.22 18.58 -18.74
N GLU A 453 -5.47 18.17 -18.92
CA GLU A 453 -6.61 18.67 -18.13
C GLU A 453 -6.81 17.88 -16.83
N SER A 454 -6.39 16.62 -16.82
CA SER A 454 -6.39 15.74 -15.67
C SER A 454 -5.21 14.77 -15.74
N LEU A 455 -4.85 14.18 -14.60
CA LEU A 455 -3.78 13.19 -14.51
C LEU A 455 -4.38 11.83 -14.15
N ASN A 456 -4.02 10.80 -14.91
CA ASN A 456 -4.24 9.42 -14.48
C ASN A 456 -3.18 9.01 -13.43
N THR A 457 -3.44 7.90 -12.73
CA THR A 457 -2.56 7.43 -11.64
C THR A 457 -1.11 7.15 -12.11
N PRO A 458 -0.86 6.47 -13.26
CA PRO A 458 0.51 6.29 -13.76
C PRO A 458 1.28 7.59 -13.99
N ILE A 459 0.64 8.60 -14.60
CA ILE A 459 1.26 9.91 -14.85
C ILE A 459 1.54 10.64 -13.53
N ALA A 460 0.57 10.66 -12.61
CA ALA A 460 0.76 11.30 -11.30
C ALA A 460 1.91 10.66 -10.50
N LYS A 461 2.01 9.32 -10.51
CA LYS A 461 3.12 8.58 -9.92
C LYS A 461 4.46 8.93 -10.57
N ALA A 462 4.50 9.08 -11.90
CA ALA A 462 5.71 9.49 -12.61
C ALA A 462 6.14 10.92 -12.30
N ILE A 463 5.19 11.86 -12.22
CA ILE A 463 5.48 13.23 -11.83
C ILE A 463 6.02 13.27 -10.41
N LEU A 464 5.36 12.61 -9.44
CA LEU A 464 5.79 12.59 -8.03
C LEU A 464 7.19 11.99 -7.82
N ARG A 465 7.69 11.22 -8.80
CA ARG A 465 9.05 10.69 -8.84
C ARG A 465 10.09 11.65 -9.42
N ASN A 466 9.68 12.69 -10.12
CA ASN A 466 10.60 13.65 -10.74
C ASN A 466 10.82 14.82 -9.80
N LYS A 467 11.93 14.81 -9.06
CA LYS A 467 12.18 15.80 -8.00
C LYS A 467 12.21 17.21 -8.54
N ARG A 468 12.83 17.40 -9.71
CA ARG A 468 12.95 18.71 -10.35
C ARG A 468 11.59 19.25 -10.79
N LEU A 469 10.77 18.42 -11.44
CA LEU A 469 9.44 18.80 -11.87
C LEU A 469 8.52 19.09 -10.69
N VAL A 470 8.52 18.24 -9.67
CA VAL A 470 7.69 18.42 -8.47
C VAL A 470 8.09 19.69 -7.72
N THR A 471 9.40 19.93 -7.56
CA THR A 471 9.90 21.18 -6.96
C THR A 471 9.45 22.39 -7.77
N ALA A 472 9.46 22.33 -9.10
CA ALA A 472 8.95 23.41 -9.94
C ALA A 472 7.43 23.60 -9.81
N ILE A 473 6.66 22.51 -9.70
CA ILE A 473 5.21 22.53 -9.52
C ILE A 473 4.83 23.17 -8.18
N PHE A 474 5.48 22.78 -7.08
CA PHE A 474 5.12 23.26 -5.73
C PHE A 474 5.88 24.53 -5.30
N GLY A 475 7.07 24.79 -5.84
CA GLY A 475 7.95 25.91 -5.46
C GLY A 475 7.65 27.27 -6.12
N GLY A 476 6.64 27.36 -6.99
CA GLY A 476 6.01 28.65 -7.37
C GLY A 476 6.79 29.58 -8.31
N THR A 477 7.96 29.18 -8.80
CA THR A 477 8.85 30.05 -9.61
C THR A 477 8.62 29.99 -11.12
N ALA A 478 8.22 28.85 -11.70
CA ALA A 478 8.17 28.66 -13.16
C ALA A 478 6.77 28.74 -13.80
N LEU A 479 5.70 28.70 -13.00
CA LEU A 479 4.37 28.28 -13.47
C LEU A 479 3.24 29.29 -13.25
N ARG A 480 3.59 30.56 -13.02
CA ARG A 480 2.63 31.61 -12.60
C ARG A 480 1.56 31.96 -13.63
N GLN A 481 1.84 31.79 -14.93
CA GLN A 481 0.93 32.19 -16.00
C GLN A 481 -0.29 31.25 -16.17
N SER A 482 -0.23 30.03 -15.62
CA SER A 482 -1.28 29.00 -15.71
C SER A 482 -1.80 28.57 -14.32
N ARG A 483 -1.82 29.53 -13.37
CA ARG A 483 -2.09 29.33 -11.93
C ARG A 483 -3.32 28.45 -11.64
N ARG A 484 -4.46 28.67 -12.31
CA ARG A 484 -5.69 27.88 -12.05
C ARG A 484 -5.58 26.39 -12.41
N ARG A 485 -4.96 26.06 -13.55
CA ARG A 485 -4.80 24.65 -13.99
C ARG A 485 -3.82 23.91 -13.09
N ILE A 486 -2.78 24.61 -12.66
CA ILE A 486 -1.70 24.03 -11.87
C ILE A 486 -2.13 23.75 -10.44
N THR A 487 -3.03 24.57 -9.87
CA THR A 487 -3.69 24.24 -8.60
C THR A 487 -4.47 22.93 -8.67
N VAL A 488 -5.21 22.65 -9.75
CA VAL A 488 -5.92 21.36 -9.90
C VAL A 488 -4.94 20.19 -9.97
N ILE A 489 -3.85 20.34 -10.72
CA ILE A 489 -2.78 19.34 -10.80
C ILE A 489 -2.13 19.14 -9.42
N ARG A 490 -1.81 20.20 -8.68
CA ARG A 490 -1.25 20.14 -7.32
C ARG A 490 -2.15 19.35 -6.38
N ASP A 491 -3.44 19.65 -6.35
CA ASP A 491 -4.41 18.94 -5.50
C ASP A 491 -4.45 17.45 -5.84
N LEU A 492 -4.48 17.10 -7.13
CA LEU A 492 -4.42 15.71 -7.57
C LEU A 492 -3.12 15.02 -7.13
N LEU A 493 -1.98 15.71 -7.25
CA LEU A 493 -0.68 15.18 -6.82
C LEU A 493 -0.62 15.01 -5.30
N ILE A 494 -1.20 15.91 -4.50
CA ILE A 494 -1.29 15.77 -3.04
C ILE A 494 -2.14 14.54 -2.67
N MET A 495 -3.30 14.37 -3.32
CA MET A 495 -4.17 13.22 -3.08
C MET A 495 -3.47 11.89 -3.44
N GLN A 496 -2.68 11.87 -4.51
CA GLN A 496 -1.91 10.69 -4.89
C GLN A 496 -0.72 10.45 -3.93
N ALA A 497 -0.03 11.52 -3.53
CA ALA A 497 1.08 11.45 -2.59
C ALA A 497 0.67 10.83 -1.23
N ALA A 498 -0.55 11.07 -0.75
CA ALA A 498 -1.08 10.47 0.48
C ALA A 498 -0.93 8.93 0.53
N THR A 499 -0.98 8.28 -0.62
CA THR A 499 -0.86 6.82 -0.73
C THR A 499 0.58 6.30 -0.75
N PHE A 500 1.55 7.08 -1.22
CA PHE A 500 2.86 6.52 -1.61
C PHE A 500 4.06 7.47 -1.48
N CYS A 501 3.88 8.70 -1.02
CA CYS A 501 4.96 9.63 -0.74
C CYS A 501 5.46 9.45 0.70
N GLY A 502 6.78 9.41 0.85
CA GLY A 502 7.43 9.50 2.16
C GLY A 502 8.65 10.44 2.16
N ASP A 503 8.73 11.36 1.19
CA ASP A 503 9.74 12.42 1.16
C ASP A 503 9.30 13.62 2.01
N GLY A 504 10.05 13.90 3.08
CA GLY A 504 9.81 15.02 3.98
C GLY A 504 9.96 16.40 3.33
N ASN A 505 10.84 16.52 2.33
CA ASN A 505 11.00 17.78 1.58
C ASN A 505 9.76 18.06 0.73
N LEU A 506 9.21 17.03 0.09
CA LEU A 506 7.98 17.17 -0.67
C LEU A 506 6.79 17.50 0.23
N LEU A 507 6.68 16.86 1.39
CA LEU A 507 5.67 17.22 2.40
C LEU A 507 5.75 18.71 2.78
N PHE A 508 6.97 19.23 3.01
CA PHE A 508 7.18 20.65 3.31
C PHE A 508 6.72 21.56 2.16
N LEU A 509 7.10 21.24 0.91
CA LEU A 509 6.66 21.98 -0.26
C LEU A 509 5.13 21.96 -0.44
N MET A 510 4.48 20.81 -0.22
CA MET A 510 3.03 20.67 -0.28
C MET A 510 2.35 21.53 0.78
N ARG A 511 2.81 21.48 2.04
CA ARG A 511 2.27 22.31 3.13
C ARG A 511 2.37 23.81 2.83
N ASN A 512 3.54 24.26 2.37
CA ASN A 512 3.74 25.67 2.01
C ASN A 512 2.82 26.09 0.86
N SER A 513 2.67 25.24 -0.16
CA SER A 513 1.80 25.55 -1.30
C SER A 513 0.33 25.70 -0.90
N VAL A 514 -0.15 24.89 0.05
CA VAL A 514 -1.52 24.97 0.56
C VAL A 514 -1.70 26.18 1.48
N ALA A 515 -0.68 26.51 2.29
CA ALA A 515 -0.70 27.70 3.15
C ALA A 515 -0.71 29.01 2.34
N GLU A 516 0.03 29.09 1.24
CA GLU A 516 0.04 30.25 0.32
C GLU A 516 -1.30 30.43 -0.43
N GLU A 517 -2.07 29.37 -0.60
CA GLU A 517 -3.38 29.40 -1.28
C GLU A 517 -4.55 29.69 -0.31
N ALA A 518 -4.32 29.69 1.01
CA ALA A 518 -5.32 30.10 1.98
C ALA A 518 -5.62 31.61 1.83
N PRO A 519 -6.90 32.03 1.81
CA PRO A 519 -7.23 33.45 1.75
C PRO A 519 -6.66 34.15 3.00
N PRO A 520 -6.07 35.35 2.86
CA PRO A 520 -5.59 36.09 4.02
C PRO A 520 -6.78 36.29 4.97
N GLU A 521 -6.66 35.77 6.19
CA GLU A 521 -7.56 36.13 7.26
C GLU A 521 -7.55 37.66 7.32
N ARG A 522 -8.74 38.28 7.19
CA ARG A 522 -8.90 39.71 7.46
C ARG A 522 -8.50 39.91 8.92
N GLN A 523 -7.23 40.20 9.17
CA GLN A 523 -6.83 40.93 10.36
C GLN A 523 -7.73 42.16 10.39
N GLY A 524 -8.62 42.21 11.37
CA GLY A 524 -9.45 43.36 11.65
C GLY A 524 -8.53 44.52 12.01
N GLY A 525 -8.09 45.27 11.01
CA GLY A 525 -7.48 46.56 11.18
C GLY A 525 -8.53 47.51 11.73
N SER A 526 -8.49 47.76 13.03
CA SER A 526 -9.16 48.92 13.62
C SER A 526 -8.42 50.17 13.15
N GLY A 527 -8.99 50.88 12.18
CA GLY A 527 -8.54 52.20 11.78
C GLY A 527 -9.67 53.21 11.92
N VAL A 528 -9.63 53.92 13.05
CA VAL A 528 -9.91 55.36 13.24
C VAL A 528 -11.32 55.91 12.92
N ASP A 529 -11.96 56.49 13.94
CA ASP A 529 -12.47 57.88 13.88
C ASP A 529 -12.51 58.53 15.28
N ASP A 530 -12.11 59.80 15.29
CA ASP A 530 -11.83 60.70 16.42
C ASP A 530 -13.03 61.09 17.30
N ALA A 531 -12.79 61.32 18.61
CA ALA A 531 -13.30 62.48 19.36
C ALA A 531 -12.74 62.58 20.81
N ALA A 532 -11.74 63.46 20.96
CA ALA A 532 -11.45 64.39 22.07
C ALA A 532 -11.12 63.92 23.52
N PRO A 533 -10.35 64.73 24.29
CA PRO A 533 -9.59 64.28 25.45
C PRO A 533 -10.11 64.85 26.79
N ALA A 534 -10.11 64.07 27.88
CA ALA A 534 -10.02 64.59 29.25
C ALA A 534 -9.79 63.50 30.31
N ARG A 535 -8.66 63.65 31.04
CA ARG A 535 -8.47 63.48 32.50
C ARG A 535 -8.94 62.19 33.23
N ALA A 536 -7.92 61.52 33.75
CA ALA A 536 -7.69 61.20 35.17
C ALA A 536 -8.39 60.01 35.86
N ALA A 537 -7.54 59.29 36.61
CA ALA A 537 -7.78 58.63 37.91
C ALA A 537 -8.45 57.24 37.95
N THR A 538 -7.59 56.25 38.24
CA THR A 538 -7.67 55.23 39.32
C THR A 538 -8.98 54.48 39.66
N THR A 539 -8.73 53.28 40.19
CA THR A 539 -9.47 52.50 41.23
C THR A 539 -10.40 51.36 40.76
N GLU A 540 -9.90 50.14 41.02
CA GLU A 540 -10.49 48.99 41.76
C GLU A 540 -11.94 48.52 41.58
N GLY A 541 -12.09 47.18 41.72
CA GLY A 541 -13.33 46.47 42.04
C GLY A 541 -13.72 45.49 40.94
N GLY A 542 -13.57 44.17 41.08
CA GLY A 542 -14.43 43.33 41.93
C GLY A 542 -15.82 43.25 41.27
N GLY A 543 -16.34 42.17 40.72
CA GLY A 543 -16.25 40.77 41.10
C GLY A 543 -17.67 40.20 40.99
N SER A 544 -17.78 38.93 40.61
CA SER A 544 -18.89 38.02 40.91
C SER A 544 -20.24 38.15 40.19
N GLY A 545 -20.83 36.97 39.94
CA GLY A 545 -22.24 36.74 39.63
C GLY A 545 -22.48 36.43 38.15
N GLY A 546 -22.75 35.21 37.69
CA GLY A 546 -23.30 34.05 38.38
C GLY A 546 -24.74 33.82 37.92
N GLY A 547 -24.92 32.74 37.13
CA GLY A 547 -26.20 32.10 36.85
C GLY A 547 -27.17 32.87 35.94
N SER A 548 -28.11 32.26 35.25
CA SER A 548 -28.46 30.86 35.04
C SER A 548 -29.53 30.86 33.94
N SER A 549 -29.46 29.83 33.09
CA SER A 549 -30.56 29.16 32.39
C SER A 549 -31.94 29.82 32.35
N SER A 550 -32.49 29.98 31.15
CA SER A 550 -33.79 29.39 30.82
C SER A 550 -33.98 29.16 29.32
N SER A 551 -34.41 27.94 29.05
CA SER A 551 -34.99 27.42 27.81
C SER A 551 -36.30 28.13 27.45
N GLY A 552 -36.53 28.38 26.16
CA GLY A 552 -37.81 28.91 25.67
C GLY A 552 -37.92 28.88 24.15
N VAL A 553 -38.69 27.90 23.67
CA VAL A 553 -38.99 27.52 22.28
C VAL A 553 -39.63 28.64 21.44
N GLY A 554 -39.17 28.76 20.17
CA GLY A 554 -40.02 28.92 18.99
C GLY A 554 -40.32 30.33 18.46
N ASN A 555 -39.73 30.70 17.31
CA ASN A 555 -40.46 30.77 16.03
C ASN A 555 -39.62 31.27 14.84
N GLY A 556 -39.85 30.60 13.71
CA GLY A 556 -39.72 31.01 12.30
C GLY A 556 -38.85 32.20 11.90
N GLY A 557 -37.85 31.93 11.05
CA GLY A 557 -37.21 32.97 10.24
C GLY A 557 -36.10 32.48 9.32
N VAL A 558 -36.44 32.22 8.06
CA VAL A 558 -35.59 32.30 6.85
C VAL A 558 -34.62 31.12 6.60
N PRO A 559 -34.75 30.40 5.46
CA PRO A 559 -33.69 29.49 5.00
C PRO A 559 -32.52 30.34 4.53
N CYS A 560 -31.46 30.41 5.33
CA CYS A 560 -30.15 30.85 4.87
C CYS A 560 -29.74 29.96 3.69
N ARG A 561 -29.83 30.50 2.47
CA ARG A 561 -29.20 29.96 1.26
C ARG A 561 -27.73 29.71 1.58
N SER A 562 -27.39 28.49 1.96
CA SER A 562 -26.02 28.02 1.97
C SER A 562 -25.54 28.03 0.52
N HIS A 563 -24.62 28.96 0.22
CA HIS A 563 -23.96 28.95 -1.08
C HIS A 563 -23.28 27.59 -1.29
N PRO A 564 -23.62 26.84 -2.36
CA PRO A 564 -23.02 25.53 -2.63
C PRO A 564 -21.48 25.60 -2.77
N GLY A 565 -20.93 26.78 -3.08
CA GLY A 565 -19.48 27.00 -3.15
C GLY A 565 -18.75 26.99 -1.79
N ARG A 566 -19.41 27.32 -0.67
CA ARG A 566 -18.74 27.41 0.64
C ARG A 566 -18.57 26.02 1.27
N ALA A 567 -19.58 25.15 1.14
CA ALA A 567 -19.50 23.76 1.58
C ALA A 567 -18.49 22.94 0.73
N ALA A 568 -18.46 23.17 -0.59
CA ALA A 568 -17.49 22.52 -1.47
C ALA A 568 -16.05 22.99 -1.22
N CYS A 569 -15.84 24.27 -0.88
CA CYS A 569 -14.53 24.81 -0.52
C CYS A 569 -14.03 24.23 0.82
N VAL A 570 -14.90 24.12 1.83
CA VAL A 570 -14.57 23.50 3.14
C VAL A 570 -14.33 21.99 3.01
N ALA A 571 -15.10 21.30 2.17
CA ALA A 571 -14.88 19.88 1.89
C ALA A 571 -13.54 19.64 1.17
N ARG A 572 -13.20 20.47 0.18
CA ARG A 572 -11.92 20.42 -0.54
C ARG A 572 -10.72 20.70 0.37
N SER A 573 -10.82 21.66 1.29
CA SER A 573 -9.76 21.90 2.28
C SER A 573 -9.59 20.72 3.24
N SER A 574 -10.68 20.03 3.61
CA SER A 574 -10.61 18.86 4.50
C SER A 574 -9.95 17.63 3.85
N SER A 575 -10.21 17.37 2.56
CA SER A 575 -9.60 16.23 1.85
C SER A 575 -8.10 16.42 1.65
N ILE A 576 -7.68 17.64 1.31
CA ILE A 576 -6.27 17.99 1.14
C ILE A 576 -5.53 17.92 2.48
N ALA A 577 -6.13 18.44 3.56
CA ALA A 577 -5.55 18.33 4.90
C ALA A 577 -5.37 16.85 5.33
N ASN A 578 -6.39 16.01 5.09
CA ASN A 578 -6.31 14.58 5.37
C ASN A 578 -5.23 13.88 4.54
N ALA A 579 -5.07 14.27 3.26
CA ALA A 579 -4.03 13.76 2.39
C ALA A 579 -2.62 14.15 2.89
N ILE A 580 -2.42 15.40 3.31
CA ILE A 580 -1.16 15.87 3.91
C ILE A 580 -0.85 15.09 5.20
N ALA A 581 -1.84 14.88 6.07
CA ALA A 581 -1.65 14.09 7.29
C ALA A 581 -1.27 12.63 7.00
N ALA A 582 -1.81 12.05 5.92
CA ALA A 582 -1.41 10.72 5.46
C ALA A 582 0.02 10.69 4.92
N VAL A 583 0.46 11.71 4.18
CA VAL A 583 1.87 11.85 3.75
C VAL A 583 2.79 11.96 4.97
N GLU A 584 2.44 12.80 5.95
CA GLU A 584 3.20 12.94 7.20
C GLU A 584 3.34 11.61 7.93
N THR A 585 2.26 10.85 8.04
CA THR A 585 2.28 9.50 8.63
C THR A 585 3.28 8.59 7.91
N ASN A 586 3.30 8.59 6.58
CA ASN A 586 4.26 7.81 5.79
C ASN A 586 5.71 8.29 6.02
N CYS A 587 5.94 9.61 6.10
CA CYS A 587 7.26 10.17 6.40
C CYS A 587 7.78 9.75 7.77
N VAL A 588 6.96 9.81 8.82
CA VAL A 588 7.33 9.36 10.17
C VAL A 588 7.64 7.87 10.18
N TRP A 589 6.81 7.06 9.51
CA TRP A 589 7.04 5.62 9.41
C TRP A 589 8.38 5.28 8.72
N LEU A 590 8.69 5.97 7.62
CA LEU A 590 9.96 5.78 6.90
C LEU A 590 11.17 6.30 7.66
N GLU A 591 11.02 7.38 8.44
CA GLU A 591 12.09 7.91 9.28
C GLU A 591 12.59 6.82 10.25
N TYR A 592 11.67 6.04 10.82
CA TYR A 592 12.01 4.81 11.55
C TYR A 592 12.57 3.74 10.61
N CYS A 593 11.78 3.24 9.66
CA CYS A 593 12.04 1.96 8.99
C CYS A 593 13.29 1.97 8.10
N CYS A 594 13.65 3.09 7.46
CA CYS A 594 14.67 3.09 6.42
C CYS A 594 16.06 2.67 6.93
N GLU A 595 16.45 3.02 8.15
CA GLU A 595 17.74 2.57 8.71
C GLU A 595 17.73 1.07 9.08
N HIS A 596 16.62 0.59 9.63
CA HIS A 596 16.47 -0.84 9.95
C HIS A 596 16.46 -1.69 8.68
N TYR A 597 15.80 -1.21 7.62
CA TYR A 597 15.79 -1.87 6.31
C TYR A 597 17.18 -1.92 5.70
N ASP A 598 17.91 -0.80 5.72
CA ASP A 598 19.29 -0.74 5.22
C ASP A 598 20.19 -1.75 5.93
N ALA A 599 20.19 -1.75 7.27
CA ALA A 599 21.02 -2.65 8.07
C ALA A 599 20.65 -4.13 7.86
N PHE A 600 19.36 -4.44 7.84
CA PHE A 600 18.86 -5.79 7.65
C PHE A 600 19.18 -6.34 6.25
N LEU A 601 18.87 -5.58 5.21
CA LEU A 601 19.10 -5.99 3.82
C LEU A 601 20.59 -6.03 3.48
N SER A 602 21.40 -5.09 3.99
CA SER A 602 22.86 -5.15 3.87
C SER A 602 23.40 -6.46 4.43
N LYS A 603 22.99 -6.83 5.65
CA LYS A 603 23.41 -8.11 6.26
C LYS A 603 22.95 -9.30 5.43
N ARG A 604 21.72 -9.27 4.90
CA ARG A 604 21.14 -10.37 4.13
C ARG A 604 21.83 -10.57 2.77
N PHE A 605 22.28 -9.50 2.12
CA PHE A 605 22.96 -9.56 0.82
C PHE A 605 24.49 -9.64 0.89
N SER A 606 25.11 -9.22 1.99
CA SER A 606 26.56 -9.33 2.19
C SER A 606 27.01 -10.70 2.71
N ALA A 607 26.09 -11.56 3.16
CA ALA A 607 26.44 -12.95 3.44
C ALA A 607 26.84 -13.63 2.11
N GLU A 608 28.12 -13.97 1.96
CA GLU A 608 28.70 -14.56 0.73
C GLU A 608 28.15 -15.96 0.39
N GLU A 609 27.47 -16.60 1.33
CA GLU A 609 26.60 -17.74 1.06
C GLU A 609 25.16 -17.25 1.01
N PRO A 610 24.30 -17.75 0.10
CA PRO A 610 22.87 -17.52 0.22
C PRO A 610 22.47 -18.09 1.58
N ALA A 611 22.38 -17.23 2.59
CA ALA A 611 22.09 -17.63 3.94
C ALA A 611 20.77 -18.38 3.85
N THR A 612 20.87 -19.71 3.93
CA THR A 612 19.74 -20.62 3.91
C THR A 612 18.75 -19.98 4.86
N PRO A 613 17.50 -19.72 4.43
CA PRO A 613 16.50 -19.36 5.42
C PRO A 613 16.62 -20.43 6.52
N ARG A 614 16.53 -20.05 7.79
CA ARG A 614 16.47 -21.00 8.93
C ARG A 614 15.31 -22.02 8.82
N TRP A 615 14.58 -21.98 7.72
CA TRP A 615 13.50 -22.81 7.30
C TRP A 615 14.13 -23.96 6.51
N GLU A 616 14.71 -24.92 7.21
CA GLU A 616 14.99 -26.21 6.60
C GLU A 616 13.65 -26.81 6.17
N MET A 617 13.36 -26.73 4.87
CA MET A 617 12.34 -27.59 4.29
C MET A 617 12.91 -29.01 4.25
N PRO A 618 12.27 -30.00 4.89
CA PRO A 618 12.64 -31.38 4.66
C PRO A 618 12.51 -31.66 3.16
N ALA A 619 13.54 -32.25 2.57
CA ALA A 619 13.42 -32.79 1.22
C ALA A 619 12.21 -33.74 1.20
N GLU A 620 11.29 -33.54 0.25
CA GLU A 620 10.24 -34.51 -0.02
C GLU A 620 10.93 -35.84 -0.32
N GLN A 621 10.90 -36.77 0.65
CA GLN A 621 11.29 -38.14 0.38
C GLN A 621 10.25 -38.70 -0.59
N PRO A 622 10.66 -39.31 -1.71
CA PRO A 622 9.72 -39.97 -2.59
C PRO A 622 9.00 -41.05 -1.77
N VAL A 623 7.68 -41.00 -1.80
CA VAL A 623 6.83 -42.07 -1.26
C VAL A 623 7.19 -43.32 -2.07
N GLU A 624 7.94 -44.24 -1.45
CA GLU A 624 8.05 -45.60 -1.97
C GLU A 624 6.63 -46.17 -2.00
N SER A 625 6.14 -46.36 -3.21
CA SER A 625 4.91 -47.08 -3.47
C SER A 625 5.10 -48.52 -3.03
N ASP A 626 4.59 -48.85 -1.85
CA ASP A 626 4.47 -50.23 -1.39
C ASP A 626 3.67 -51.02 -2.43
N SER A 627 4.34 -51.98 -3.06
CA SER A 627 3.76 -52.96 -3.94
C SER A 627 2.77 -53.82 -3.15
N VAL A 628 1.49 -53.68 -3.49
CA VAL A 628 0.43 -54.59 -3.07
C VAL A 628 0.72 -55.97 -3.68
N GLU A 629 1.18 -56.92 -2.86
CA GLU A 629 1.21 -58.33 -3.23
C GLU A 629 -0.23 -58.83 -3.40
N HIS A 630 -0.52 -59.33 -4.61
CA HIS A 630 -1.74 -60.06 -4.92
C HIS A 630 -1.61 -61.50 -4.41
N ASP A 631 -2.36 -61.83 -3.35
CA ASP A 631 -2.63 -63.21 -2.97
C ASP A 631 -3.45 -63.91 -4.06
N GLY A 632 -2.79 -64.79 -4.81
CA GLY A 632 -3.41 -65.76 -5.70
C GLY A 632 -3.66 -67.06 -4.96
N VAL A 633 -4.93 -67.41 -4.76
CA VAL A 633 -5.37 -68.75 -4.36
C VAL A 633 -5.28 -69.69 -5.57
N SER A 634 -4.70 -70.87 -5.41
CA SER A 634 -5.01 -72.04 -6.24
C SER A 634 -4.92 -73.33 -5.43
N THR A 635 -6.09 -73.96 -5.32
CA THR A 635 -6.45 -75.30 -4.79
C THR A 635 -6.14 -75.62 -3.33
#